data_AF-W6KNL7-F1
#
_entry.id   AF-W6KNL7-F1
#
_cell.length_a   1.000
_cell.length_b   1.000
_cell.length_c   1.000
_cell.angle_alpha   90.00
_cell.angle_beta   90.00
_cell.angle_gamma   90.00
#
_symmetry.space_group_name_H-M   'P 1'
#
loop_
_entity.id
_entity.type
_entity.pdbx_description
1 polymer ?
#
loop_
_entity_poly.entity_id
_entity_poly.type
_entity_poly.pdbx_seq_one_letter_code
_entity_poly.pdbx_strand_id
1 'polypeptide(L)'
;MNRSPKSLLAALMLGTALTLTAAPVLANPSWHPQSSERLIKLPPSYLQKSLDNDFARSALGQALTTTEQDLSLKTGTLGDLQRAIDTAEGEVRLDLRHQFLAEKREYLNLISERNEMRRKHLKVKRKLFDRMMDKLAEEADDPSGTRQQLIAQQQAARKRFQTSMDVVDQRIFETSMATESKYASQYSQNMQAMEKLLARIKHHDMNQMAEDDDGQPLTRKEHLRRMASDIQTELAMLDQEETMIGYMAKLVALDAMALTEDGLDAELADSDVATVASPVTNLNFFLDN
;
A
#
# COMPACT_ATOMS: atom_id res chain seq x y z
N MET A 1 -83.14 -25.65 9.40
CA MET A 1 -83.22 -25.04 8.05
C MET A 1 -82.02 -24.12 7.89
N ASN A 2 -80.82 -24.56 7.52
CA ASN A 2 -80.36 -25.31 6.35
C ASN A 2 -80.45 -24.51 5.03
N ARG A 3 -79.45 -23.65 4.76
CA ARG A 3 -78.93 -23.36 3.42
C ARG A 3 -77.45 -22.94 3.48
N SER A 4 -76.61 -23.81 2.97
CA SER A 4 -75.35 -23.54 2.27
C SER A 4 -75.50 -24.11 0.85
N PRO A 5 -74.52 -24.01 -0.07
CA PRO A 5 -73.64 -22.88 -0.44
C PRO A 5 -73.59 -22.68 -1.98
N LYS A 6 -72.99 -21.58 -2.48
CA LYS A 6 -72.22 -21.60 -3.74
C LYS A 6 -71.00 -20.69 -3.64
N SER A 7 -69.90 -21.27 -4.05
CA SER A 7 -68.50 -20.88 -3.94
C SER A 7 -68.10 -19.77 -4.91
N LEU A 8 -67.12 -18.95 -4.55
CA LEU A 8 -66.19 -18.33 -5.49
C LEU A 8 -64.83 -18.13 -4.79
N LEU A 9 -63.89 -18.99 -5.16
CA LEU A 9 -62.46 -18.95 -4.82
C LEU A 9 -61.79 -17.82 -5.61
N ALA A 10 -61.14 -16.89 -4.91
CA ALA A 10 -60.17 -15.97 -5.50
C ALA A 10 -58.81 -16.24 -4.85
N ALA A 11 -57.96 -16.99 -5.57
CA ALA A 11 -56.57 -17.22 -5.20
C ALA A 11 -55.72 -16.04 -5.72
N LEU A 12 -55.17 -15.26 -4.81
CA LEU A 12 -54.24 -14.18 -5.09
C LEU A 12 -52.81 -14.75 -5.10
N MET A 13 -52.24 -14.96 -6.29
CA MET A 13 -50.84 -15.31 -6.47
C MET A 13 -49.99 -14.03 -6.36
N LEU A 14 -49.27 -13.87 -5.24
CA LEU A 14 -48.21 -12.88 -5.09
C LEU A 14 -46.94 -13.42 -5.78
N GLY A 15 -46.57 -12.83 -6.91
CA GLY A 15 -45.31 -13.09 -7.60
C GLY A 15 -44.17 -12.33 -6.91
N THR A 16 -43.34 -13.06 -6.17
CA THR A 16 -42.08 -12.54 -5.60
C THR A 16 -41.03 -12.48 -6.71
N ALA A 17 -40.72 -11.28 -7.20
CA ALA A 17 -39.61 -11.06 -8.11
C ALA A 17 -38.29 -11.18 -7.35
N LEU A 18 -37.51 -12.22 -7.64
CA LEU A 18 -36.14 -12.37 -7.16
C LEU A 18 -35.26 -11.38 -7.94
N THR A 19 -34.95 -10.22 -7.36
CA THR A 19 -33.91 -9.35 -7.91
C THR A 19 -32.55 -9.93 -7.55
N LEU A 20 -31.90 -10.54 -8.53
CA LEU A 20 -30.49 -10.94 -8.46
C LEU A 20 -29.64 -9.67 -8.41
N THR A 21 -29.26 -9.22 -7.22
CA THR A 21 -28.22 -8.21 -7.06
C THR A 21 -26.87 -8.88 -7.31
N ALA A 22 -26.23 -8.55 -8.42
CA ALA A 22 -24.84 -8.92 -8.64
C ALA A 22 -23.99 -8.27 -7.52
N ALA A 23 -23.35 -9.08 -6.69
CA ALA A 23 -22.40 -8.59 -5.70
C ALA A 23 -21.26 -7.84 -6.43
N PRO A 24 -20.84 -6.66 -5.95
CA PRO A 24 -19.68 -6.01 -6.52
C PRO A 24 -18.47 -6.95 -6.38
N VAL A 25 -17.82 -7.25 -7.51
CA VAL A 25 -16.50 -7.88 -7.49
C VAL A 25 -15.60 -6.90 -6.76
N LEU A 26 -15.21 -7.22 -5.52
CA LEU A 26 -14.22 -6.46 -4.78
C LEU A 26 -12.92 -6.51 -5.59
N ALA A 27 -12.64 -5.43 -6.32
CA ALA A 27 -11.39 -5.28 -7.03
C ALA A 27 -10.26 -5.34 -6.00
N ASN A 28 -9.28 -6.22 -6.21
CA ASN A 28 -8.12 -6.31 -5.32
C ASN A 28 -7.45 -4.92 -5.23
N PRO A 29 -7.24 -4.38 -4.02
CA PRO A 29 -6.69 -3.05 -3.84
C PRO A 29 -5.30 -2.99 -4.48
N SER A 30 -5.07 -1.97 -5.30
CA SER A 30 -3.87 -1.85 -6.12
C SER A 30 -3.38 -0.41 -6.18
N TRP A 31 -2.09 -0.26 -6.47
CA TRP A 31 -1.43 1.03 -6.64
C TRP A 31 -0.70 1.07 -7.98
N HIS A 32 -0.97 2.11 -8.74
CA HIS A 32 -0.36 2.38 -10.04
C HIS A 32 0.33 3.74 -9.98
N PRO A 33 1.66 3.79 -9.73
CA PRO A 33 2.36 5.06 -9.57
C PRO A 33 2.36 5.89 -10.85
N GLN A 34 2.53 7.20 -10.69
CA GLN A 34 2.73 8.12 -11.81
C GLN A 34 3.88 7.69 -12.74
N SER A 35 3.83 8.14 -14.00
CA SER A 35 4.82 7.74 -15.01
C SER A 35 6.24 8.12 -14.61
N SER A 36 7.20 7.22 -14.87
CA SER A 36 8.61 7.41 -14.52
C SER A 36 9.21 8.68 -15.13
N GLU A 37 8.70 9.15 -16.28
CA GLU A 37 9.18 10.37 -16.96
C GLU A 37 8.90 11.64 -16.18
N ARG A 38 7.74 11.68 -15.51
CA ARG A 38 7.39 12.81 -14.64
C ARG A 38 8.26 12.78 -13.38
N LEU A 39 8.51 11.58 -12.85
CA LEU A 39 9.25 11.38 -11.61
C LEU A 39 10.76 11.62 -11.76
N ILE A 40 11.36 11.25 -12.89
CA ILE A 40 12.79 11.47 -13.19
C ILE A 40 13.14 12.97 -13.20
N LYS A 41 12.18 13.82 -13.55
CA LYS A 41 12.34 15.28 -13.60
C LYS A 41 12.28 15.94 -12.22
N LEU A 42 11.81 15.22 -11.20
CA LEU A 42 11.69 15.78 -9.85
C LEU A 42 13.06 15.81 -9.15
N PRO A 43 13.29 16.78 -8.26
CA PRO A 43 14.40 16.72 -7.32
C PRO A 43 14.33 15.44 -6.46
N PRO A 44 15.47 14.84 -6.09
CA PRO A 44 15.51 13.61 -5.29
C PRO A 44 14.70 13.68 -3.99
N SER A 45 14.79 14.81 -3.28
CA SER A 45 14.07 15.03 -2.01
C SER A 45 12.54 15.14 -2.15
N TYR A 46 12.05 15.54 -3.34
CA TYR A 46 10.62 15.64 -3.62
C TYR A 46 10.04 14.35 -4.18
N LEU A 47 10.87 13.54 -4.86
CA LEU A 47 10.48 12.26 -5.44
C LEU A 47 9.83 11.35 -4.39
N GLN A 48 10.49 11.13 -3.26
CA GLN A 48 9.98 10.26 -2.20
C GLN A 48 8.64 10.77 -1.66
N LYS A 49 8.57 12.05 -1.27
CA LYS A 49 7.35 12.67 -0.75
C LYS A 49 6.17 12.57 -1.72
N SER A 50 6.44 12.80 -3.01
CA SER A 50 5.41 12.71 -4.04
C SER A 50 4.87 11.28 -4.20
N LEU A 51 5.76 10.29 -4.09
CA LEU A 51 5.41 8.88 -4.22
C LEU A 51 4.65 8.36 -3.01
N ASP A 52 5.06 8.77 -1.81
CA ASP A 52 4.39 8.39 -0.57
C ASP A 52 2.97 9.01 -0.50
N ASN A 53 2.81 10.25 -0.96
CA ASN A 53 1.49 10.90 -1.07
C ASN A 53 0.59 10.21 -2.11
N ASP A 54 1.14 9.90 -3.28
CA ASP A 54 0.44 9.17 -4.34
C ASP A 54 -0.02 7.78 -3.85
N PHE A 55 0.85 7.06 -3.15
CA PHE A 55 0.51 5.79 -2.52
C PHE A 55 -0.59 5.94 -1.46
N ALA A 56 -0.47 6.89 -0.53
CA ALA A 56 -1.43 7.10 0.54
C ALA A 56 -2.86 7.35 0.02
N ARG A 57 -2.98 7.95 -1.17
CA ARG A 57 -4.27 8.22 -1.83
C ARG A 57 -4.79 7.05 -2.66
N SER A 58 -3.95 6.06 -2.95
CA SER A 58 -4.32 4.90 -3.76
C SER A 58 -5.27 3.95 -3.03
N ALA A 59 -5.96 3.08 -3.77
CA ALA A 59 -6.81 2.04 -3.17
C ALA A 59 -6.02 1.09 -2.27
N LEU A 60 -4.78 0.74 -2.65
CA LEU A 60 -3.88 -0.06 -1.81
C LEU A 60 -3.46 0.68 -0.54
N GLY A 61 -3.16 1.97 -0.62
CA GLY A 61 -2.81 2.78 0.54
C GLY A 61 -3.96 2.90 1.53
N GLN A 62 -5.17 3.20 1.02
CA GLN A 62 -6.37 3.29 1.85
C GLN A 62 -6.72 1.96 2.52
N ALA A 63 -6.67 0.85 1.77
CA ALA A 63 -6.91 -0.48 2.32
C ALA A 63 -5.89 -0.83 3.41
N LEU A 64 -4.60 -0.54 3.20
CA LEU A 64 -3.56 -0.74 4.20
C LEU A 64 -3.84 0.06 5.49
N THR A 65 -4.19 1.34 5.36
CA THR A 65 -4.52 2.18 6.51
C THR A 65 -5.75 1.67 7.26
N THR A 66 -6.79 1.21 6.57
CA THR A 66 -7.96 0.60 7.21
C THR A 66 -7.57 -0.67 7.97
N THR A 67 -6.82 -1.58 7.35
CA THR A 67 -6.34 -2.79 8.05
C THR A 67 -5.47 -2.47 9.25
N GLU A 68 -4.64 -1.43 9.20
CA GLU A 68 -3.84 -0.97 10.36
C GLU A 68 -4.71 -0.44 11.50
N GLN A 69 -5.81 0.28 11.19
CA GLN A 69 -6.78 0.72 12.18
C GLN A 69 -7.50 -0.47 12.82
N ASP A 70 -7.94 -1.43 12.01
CA ASP A 70 -8.60 -2.66 12.49
C ASP A 70 -7.65 -3.47 13.38
N LEU A 71 -6.36 -3.58 13.00
CA LEU A 71 -5.33 -4.24 13.81
C LEU A 71 -5.13 -3.55 15.16
N SER A 72 -5.16 -2.21 15.20
CA SER A 72 -5.06 -1.45 16.45
C SER A 72 -6.25 -1.71 17.36
N LEU A 73 -7.47 -1.68 16.81
CA LEU A 73 -8.70 -2.00 17.57
C LEU A 73 -8.66 -3.45 18.08
N LYS A 74 -8.25 -4.39 17.23
CA LYS A 74 -8.12 -5.81 17.55
C LYS A 74 -7.12 -6.05 18.68
N THR A 75 -6.01 -5.32 18.70
CA THR A 75 -5.02 -5.37 19.79
C THR A 75 -5.65 -4.94 21.12
N GLY A 76 -6.48 -3.89 21.11
CA GLY A 76 -7.26 -3.47 22.28
C GLY A 76 -8.22 -4.56 22.76
N THR A 77 -9.03 -5.14 21.85
CA THR A 77 -9.95 -6.24 22.17
C THR A 77 -9.23 -7.44 22.78
N LEU A 78 -8.06 -7.82 22.26
CA LEU A 78 -7.26 -8.91 22.81
C LEU A 78 -6.78 -8.59 24.24
N GLY A 79 -6.33 -7.36 24.49
CA GLY A 79 -5.94 -6.91 25.83
C GLY A 79 -7.11 -6.89 26.81
N ASP A 80 -8.32 -6.53 26.37
CA ASP A 80 -9.53 -6.53 27.18
C ASP A 80 -9.96 -7.95 27.54
N LEU A 81 -9.97 -8.86 26.56
CA LEU A 81 -10.29 -10.28 26.77
C LEU A 81 -9.30 -10.95 27.70
N GLN A 82 -8.00 -10.69 27.54
CA GLN A 82 -6.98 -11.25 28.44
C GLN A 82 -7.25 -10.83 29.89
N ARG A 83 -7.51 -9.55 30.15
CA ARG A 83 -7.83 -9.06 31.50
C ARG A 83 -9.11 -9.67 32.05
N ALA A 84 -10.13 -9.86 31.22
CA ALA A 84 -11.36 -10.52 31.63
C ALA A 84 -11.11 -11.99 32.04
N ILE A 85 -10.34 -12.74 31.24
CA ILE A 85 -9.95 -14.13 31.51
C ILE A 85 -9.17 -14.28 32.83
N ASP A 86 -8.34 -13.30 33.17
CA ASP A 86 -7.54 -13.33 34.40
C ASP A 86 -8.39 -13.21 35.67
N THR A 87 -9.59 -12.62 35.56
CA THR A 87 -10.53 -12.42 36.68
C THR A 87 -11.72 -13.38 36.67
N ALA A 88 -11.99 -14.03 35.54
CA ALA A 88 -13.11 -14.95 35.39
C ALA A 88 -12.76 -16.34 35.91
N GLU A 89 -13.79 -17.07 36.38
CA GLU A 89 -13.68 -18.44 36.87
C GLU A 89 -14.74 -19.33 36.19
N GLY A 90 -14.53 -20.65 36.24
CA GLY A 90 -15.48 -21.65 35.74
C GLY A 90 -15.81 -21.48 34.25
N GLU A 91 -17.08 -21.72 33.91
CA GLU A 91 -17.62 -21.70 32.54
C GLU A 91 -17.42 -20.34 31.85
N VAL A 92 -17.58 -19.23 32.57
CA VAL A 92 -17.36 -17.88 32.01
C VAL A 92 -15.92 -17.71 31.54
N ARG A 93 -14.95 -18.25 32.29
CA ARG A 93 -13.54 -18.22 31.89
C ARG A 93 -13.30 -19.04 30.62
N LEU A 94 -13.96 -20.19 30.51
CA LEU A 94 -13.85 -21.07 29.35
C LEU A 94 -14.39 -20.38 28.08
N ASP A 95 -15.57 -19.77 28.17
CA ASP A 95 -16.17 -19.00 27.07
C ASP A 95 -15.28 -17.85 26.61
N LEU A 96 -14.72 -17.08 27.57
CA LEU A 96 -13.81 -15.99 27.26
C LEU A 96 -12.53 -16.49 26.58
N ARG A 97 -12.01 -17.67 26.96
CA ARG A 97 -10.86 -18.29 26.27
C ARG A 97 -11.19 -18.70 24.84
N HIS A 98 -12.39 -19.23 24.57
CA HIS A 98 -12.84 -19.52 23.20
C HIS A 98 -12.93 -18.24 22.36
N GLN A 99 -13.52 -17.17 22.91
CA GLN A 99 -13.57 -15.87 22.24
C GLN A 99 -12.16 -15.33 21.97
N PHE A 100 -11.28 -15.35 22.97
CA PHE A 100 -9.90 -14.88 22.83
C PHE A 100 -9.13 -15.64 21.75
N LEU A 101 -9.33 -16.96 21.66
CA LEU A 101 -8.73 -17.77 20.62
C LEU A 101 -9.26 -17.42 19.22
N ALA A 102 -10.57 -17.21 19.07
CA ALA A 102 -11.16 -16.76 17.81
C ALA A 102 -10.60 -15.39 17.40
N GLU A 103 -10.48 -14.46 18.36
CA GLU A 103 -9.94 -13.13 18.12
C GLU A 103 -8.43 -13.14 17.81
N LYS A 104 -7.65 -14.06 18.39
CA LYS A 104 -6.24 -14.27 18.01
C LYS A 104 -6.11 -14.72 16.56
N ARG A 105 -6.99 -15.62 16.10
CA ARG A 105 -6.99 -16.08 14.70
C ARG A 105 -7.29 -14.94 13.74
N GLU A 106 -8.29 -14.12 14.08
CA GLU A 106 -8.63 -12.96 13.25
C GLU A 106 -7.53 -11.91 13.22
N TYR A 107 -6.87 -11.67 14.35
CA TYR A 107 -5.66 -10.84 14.38
C TYR A 107 -4.56 -11.35 13.44
N LEU A 108 -4.35 -12.67 13.40
CA LEU A 108 -3.35 -13.29 12.50
C LEU A 108 -3.73 -13.14 11.01
N ASN A 109 -5.02 -13.16 10.69
CA ASN A 109 -5.48 -12.86 9.33
C ASN A 109 -5.16 -11.41 8.95
N LEU A 110 -5.54 -10.45 9.80
CA LEU A 110 -5.32 -9.02 9.56
C LEU A 110 -3.83 -8.67 9.40
N ILE A 111 -2.96 -9.21 10.25
CA ILE A 111 -1.51 -8.94 10.14
C ILE A 111 -0.90 -9.57 8.89
N SER A 112 -1.41 -10.74 8.46
CA SER A 112 -1.00 -11.38 7.21
C SER A 112 -1.42 -10.53 5.99
N GLU A 113 -2.67 -10.07 5.96
CA GLU A 113 -3.19 -9.19 4.89
C GLU A 113 -2.41 -7.86 4.81
N ARG A 114 -2.15 -7.24 5.96
CA ARG A 114 -1.31 -6.04 6.06
C ARG A 114 0.07 -6.28 5.44
N ASN A 115 0.72 -7.39 5.79
CA ASN A 115 2.05 -7.72 5.30
C ASN A 115 2.06 -8.00 3.79
N GLU A 116 1.02 -8.66 3.28
CA GLU A 116 0.85 -8.87 1.84
C GLU A 116 0.70 -7.53 1.09
N MET A 117 -0.11 -6.60 1.62
CA MET A 117 -0.28 -5.27 1.03
C MET A 117 1.01 -4.44 1.06
N ARG A 118 1.74 -4.43 2.18
CA ARG A 118 3.06 -3.80 2.28
C ARG A 118 4.03 -4.39 1.27
N ARG A 119 4.06 -5.72 1.13
CA ARG A 119 4.88 -6.42 0.12
C ARG A 119 4.50 -6.03 -1.31
N LYS A 120 3.19 -5.93 -1.62
CA LYS A 120 2.70 -5.46 -2.93
C LYS A 120 3.20 -4.04 -3.21
N HIS A 121 3.04 -3.12 -2.25
CA HIS A 121 3.54 -1.74 -2.37
C HIS A 121 5.04 -1.71 -2.66
N LEU A 122 5.85 -2.38 -1.85
CA LEU A 122 7.31 -2.39 -1.97
C LEU A 122 7.78 -2.98 -3.31
N LYS A 123 7.13 -4.06 -3.79
CA LYS A 123 7.44 -4.64 -5.11
C LYS A 123 7.15 -3.67 -6.25
N VAL A 124 6.03 -2.94 -6.18
CA VAL A 124 5.68 -1.92 -7.18
C VAL A 124 6.66 -0.73 -7.12
N LYS A 125 7.00 -0.27 -5.90
CA LYS A 125 7.96 0.81 -5.65
C LYS A 125 9.34 0.45 -6.21
N ARG A 126 9.83 -0.77 -5.97
CA ARG A 126 11.10 -1.27 -6.53
C ARG A 126 11.10 -1.27 -8.05
N LYS A 127 10.08 -1.86 -8.67
CA LYS A 127 9.93 -1.88 -10.14
C LYS A 127 9.88 -0.48 -10.75
N LEU A 128 9.34 0.50 -10.02
CA LEU A 128 9.36 1.89 -10.47
C LEU A 128 10.78 2.45 -10.44
N PHE A 129 11.52 2.25 -9.35
CA PHE A 129 12.90 2.70 -9.23
C PHE A 129 13.83 2.03 -10.25
N ASP A 130 13.66 0.73 -10.49
CA ASP A 130 14.39 0.00 -11.55
C ASP A 130 14.16 0.67 -12.91
N ARG A 131 12.89 0.90 -13.29
CA ARG A 131 12.55 1.61 -14.54
C ARG A 131 13.10 3.04 -14.61
N MET A 132 13.21 3.73 -13.48
CA MET A 132 13.78 5.08 -13.43
C MET A 132 15.30 5.03 -13.63
N MET A 133 15.98 4.04 -13.06
CA MET A 133 17.41 3.82 -13.27
C MET A 133 17.72 3.45 -14.71
N ASP A 134 16.91 2.58 -15.34
CA ASP A 134 17.06 2.20 -16.74
C ASP A 134 16.93 3.42 -17.67
N LYS A 135 15.92 4.27 -17.45
CA LYS A 135 15.75 5.51 -18.21
C LYS A 135 16.88 6.51 -18.00
N LEU A 136 17.41 6.61 -16.78
CA LEU A 136 18.58 7.46 -16.50
C LEU A 136 19.85 6.92 -17.19
N ALA A 137 19.98 5.60 -17.31
CA ALA A 137 21.06 5.00 -18.08
C ALA A 137 20.88 5.30 -19.57
N GLU A 138 19.69 5.09 -20.14
CA GLU A 138 19.38 5.40 -21.55
C GLU A 138 19.59 6.89 -21.89
N GLU A 139 19.20 7.82 -21.01
CA GLU A 139 19.48 9.26 -21.19
C GLU A 139 20.97 9.60 -21.14
N ALA A 140 21.77 8.84 -20.38
CA ALA A 140 23.21 9.02 -20.29
C ALA A 140 23.96 8.39 -21.47
N ASP A 141 23.39 7.34 -22.06
CA ASP A 141 24.03 6.50 -23.09
C ASP A 141 23.58 6.83 -24.52
N ASP A 142 22.89 7.97 -24.79
CA ASP A 142 22.45 8.40 -26.14
C ASP A 142 23.61 8.30 -27.16
N PRO A 143 23.70 7.19 -27.91
CA PRO A 143 24.88 6.88 -28.70
C PRO A 143 24.88 7.63 -30.03
N SER A 144 23.77 8.30 -30.35
CA SER A 144 23.56 8.99 -31.62
C SER A 144 24.08 10.42 -31.61
N GLY A 145 24.45 10.96 -30.44
CA GLY A 145 24.77 12.38 -30.30
C GLY A 145 23.61 13.31 -30.67
N THR A 146 22.38 12.80 -30.84
CA THR A 146 21.22 13.58 -31.28
C THR A 146 20.90 14.69 -30.28
N ARG A 147 21.05 14.43 -28.97
CA ARG A 147 20.93 15.48 -27.95
C ARG A 147 22.00 16.56 -28.07
N GLN A 148 23.25 16.18 -28.31
CA GLN A 148 24.35 17.12 -28.51
C GLN A 148 24.15 17.93 -29.80
N GLN A 149 23.66 17.30 -30.87
CA GLN A 149 23.29 17.94 -32.12
C GLN A 149 22.11 18.91 -31.95
N LEU A 150 21.07 18.54 -31.19
CA LEU A 150 19.96 19.44 -30.88
C LEU A 150 20.40 20.63 -30.05
N ILE A 151 21.26 20.43 -29.04
CA ILE A 151 21.86 21.53 -28.27
C ILE A 151 22.70 22.42 -29.17
N ALA A 152 23.54 21.85 -30.04
CA ALA A 152 24.35 22.60 -30.99
C ALA A 152 23.49 23.37 -32.01
N GLN A 153 22.41 22.78 -32.51
CA GLN A 153 21.45 23.43 -33.40
C GLN A 153 20.70 24.57 -32.70
N GLN A 154 20.28 24.38 -31.44
CA GLN A 154 19.67 25.44 -30.64
C GLN A 154 20.66 26.58 -30.37
N GLN A 155 21.91 26.28 -30.06
CA GLN A 155 22.97 27.28 -29.88
C GLN A 155 23.27 28.02 -31.19
N ALA A 156 23.34 27.31 -32.31
CA ALA A 156 23.55 27.92 -33.62
C ALA A 156 22.38 28.81 -34.02
N ALA A 157 21.13 28.38 -33.77
CA ALA A 157 19.94 29.19 -34.00
C ALA A 157 19.93 30.46 -33.15
N ARG A 158 20.28 30.36 -31.85
CA ARG A 158 20.43 31.52 -30.96
C ARG A 158 21.49 32.49 -31.45
N LYS A 159 22.66 31.98 -31.85
CA LYS A 159 23.75 32.81 -32.38
C LYS A 159 23.34 33.54 -33.66
N ARG A 160 22.68 32.84 -34.59
CA ARG A 160 22.16 33.44 -35.84
C ARG A 160 21.12 34.52 -35.56
N PHE A 161 20.22 34.26 -34.61
CA PHE A 161 19.21 35.24 -34.20
C PHE A 161 19.87 36.49 -33.61
N GLN A 162 20.83 36.33 -32.70
CA GLN A 162 21.55 37.45 -32.11
C GLN A 162 22.30 38.27 -33.16
N THR A 163 23.04 37.61 -34.06
CA THR A 163 23.69 38.28 -35.19
C THR A 163 22.69 39.00 -36.09
N SER A 164 21.49 38.44 -36.32
CA SER A 164 20.46 39.11 -37.12
C SER A 164 19.89 40.36 -36.42
N MET A 165 19.81 40.37 -35.09
CA MET A 165 19.44 41.56 -34.32
C MET A 165 20.54 42.63 -34.44
N ASP A 166 21.80 42.24 -34.26
CA ASP A 166 22.95 43.17 -34.36
C ASP A 166 23.02 43.84 -35.74
N VAL A 167 22.78 43.09 -36.82
CA VAL A 167 22.77 43.61 -38.20
C VAL A 167 21.58 44.53 -38.45
N VAL A 168 20.39 44.19 -37.94
CA VAL A 168 19.20 45.05 -38.07
C VAL A 168 19.39 46.35 -37.28
N ASP A 169 19.92 46.28 -36.07
CA ASP A 169 20.25 47.44 -35.26
C ASP A 169 21.26 48.32 -36.01
N GLN A 170 22.36 47.77 -36.53
CA GLN A 170 23.35 48.53 -37.30
C GLN A 170 22.72 49.28 -38.50
N ARG A 171 21.83 48.64 -39.26
CA ARG A 171 21.14 49.28 -40.40
C ARG A 171 20.16 50.38 -39.97
N ILE A 172 19.49 50.21 -38.83
CA ILE A 172 18.59 51.23 -38.28
C ILE A 172 19.41 52.43 -37.77
N PHE A 173 20.56 52.18 -37.13
CA PHE A 173 21.52 53.20 -36.67
C PHE A 173 22.17 53.99 -37.82
N GLU A 174 22.44 53.36 -38.97
CA GLU A 174 22.96 54.03 -40.18
C GLU A 174 21.97 55.04 -40.78
N THR A 175 20.68 54.94 -40.44
CA THR A 175 19.61 55.76 -41.05
C THR A 175 19.13 56.92 -40.15
N SER A 176 19.32 56.86 -38.82
CA SER A 176 19.13 58.02 -37.94
C SER A 176 19.73 57.78 -36.55
N MET A 177 20.13 58.87 -35.88
CA MET A 177 20.61 58.91 -34.49
C MET A 177 19.52 58.38 -33.53
N ALA A 178 19.40 57.06 -33.37
CA ALA A 178 18.38 56.46 -32.50
C ALA A 178 18.89 55.20 -31.78
N THR A 179 18.48 55.11 -30.53
CA THR A 179 18.75 54.14 -29.46
C THR A 179 18.52 52.66 -29.84
N GLU A 180 19.14 51.74 -29.08
CA GLU A 180 18.96 50.27 -29.15
C GLU A 180 17.50 49.87 -29.45
N SER A 181 17.29 48.89 -30.35
CA SER A 181 15.96 48.41 -30.70
C SER A 181 15.20 47.96 -29.45
N LYS A 182 13.95 48.42 -29.31
CA LYS A 182 13.04 48.00 -28.23
C LYS A 182 12.96 46.47 -28.11
N TYR A 183 13.10 45.74 -29.21
CA TYR A 183 13.08 44.28 -29.23
C TYR A 183 14.37 43.66 -28.68
N ALA A 184 15.54 44.22 -29.03
CA ALA A 184 16.83 43.77 -28.49
C ALA A 184 16.90 44.00 -26.98
N SER A 185 16.48 45.19 -26.54
CA SER A 185 16.41 45.54 -25.11
C SER A 185 15.43 44.65 -24.33
N GLN A 186 14.23 44.39 -24.86
CA GLN A 186 13.28 43.50 -24.19
C GLN A 186 13.76 42.04 -24.15
N TYR A 187 14.41 41.57 -25.21
CA TYR A 187 14.97 40.21 -25.27
C TYR A 187 16.10 40.03 -24.24
N SER A 188 17.02 40.98 -24.14
CA SER A 188 18.11 40.94 -23.16
C SER A 188 17.58 40.98 -21.73
N GLN A 189 16.57 41.80 -21.45
CA GLN A 189 15.86 41.81 -20.15
C GLN A 189 15.21 40.45 -19.85
N ASN A 190 14.52 39.85 -20.82
CA ASN A 190 13.89 38.53 -20.65
C ASN A 190 14.94 37.43 -20.40
N MET A 191 16.07 37.47 -21.10
CA MET A 191 17.19 36.53 -20.90
C MET A 191 17.78 36.65 -19.50
N GLN A 192 18.08 37.86 -19.04
CA GLN A 192 18.57 38.10 -17.68
C GLN A 192 17.57 37.64 -16.62
N ALA A 193 16.27 37.85 -16.85
CA ALA A 193 15.22 37.36 -15.96
C ALA A 193 15.22 35.81 -15.90
N MET A 194 15.32 35.13 -17.05
CA MET A 194 15.41 33.67 -17.10
C MET A 194 16.66 33.13 -16.40
N GLU A 195 17.81 33.77 -16.58
CA GLU A 195 19.07 33.39 -15.91
C GLU A 195 18.96 33.54 -14.39
N LYS A 196 18.37 34.65 -13.90
CA LYS A 196 18.09 34.84 -12.47
C LYS A 196 17.18 33.75 -11.91
N LEU A 197 16.12 33.39 -12.65
CA LEU A 197 15.22 32.30 -12.26
C LEU A 197 15.94 30.95 -12.23
N LEU A 198 16.73 30.62 -13.26
CA LEU A 198 17.52 29.39 -13.31
C LEU A 198 18.53 29.29 -12.17
N ALA A 199 19.23 30.39 -11.85
CA ALA A 199 20.15 30.45 -10.72
C ALA A 199 19.41 30.22 -9.40
N ARG A 200 18.27 30.89 -9.19
CA ARG A 200 17.46 30.70 -7.98
C ARG A 200 16.94 29.27 -7.83
N ILE A 201 16.52 28.63 -8.92
CA ILE A 201 16.08 27.22 -8.94
C ILE A 201 17.24 26.29 -8.57
N LYS A 202 18.44 26.50 -9.14
CA LYS A 202 19.63 25.68 -8.83
C LYS A 202 20.02 25.75 -7.36
N HIS A 203 19.88 26.92 -6.73
CA HIS A 203 20.22 27.16 -5.32
C HIS A 203 19.03 27.04 -4.36
N HIS A 204 17.89 26.51 -4.80
CA HIS A 204 16.74 26.33 -3.92
C HIS A 204 16.90 25.08 -3.05
N ASP A 205 16.54 25.14 -1.76
CA ASP A 205 16.71 24.03 -0.81
C ASP A 205 16.00 22.75 -1.28
N MET A 206 14.81 22.89 -1.86
CA MET A 206 14.07 21.77 -2.47
C MET A 206 14.69 21.20 -3.76
N ASN A 207 15.77 21.78 -4.27
CA ASN A 207 16.52 21.29 -5.42
C ASN A 207 17.95 20.85 -5.04
N GLN A 208 18.28 20.84 -3.75
CA GLN A 208 19.56 20.32 -3.27
C GLN A 208 19.64 18.79 -3.48
N MET A 209 20.85 18.30 -3.71
CA MET A 209 21.12 16.88 -3.90
C MET A 209 20.91 16.15 -2.58
N ALA A 210 20.48 14.89 -2.63
CA ALA A 210 20.49 14.06 -1.43
C ALA A 210 21.94 13.87 -0.99
N GLU A 211 22.19 13.78 0.31
CA GLU A 211 23.52 13.54 0.87
C GLU A 211 23.63 12.09 1.34
N ASP A 212 24.85 11.54 1.33
CA ASP A 212 25.15 10.28 1.98
C ASP A 212 25.36 10.45 3.50
N ASP A 213 25.69 9.35 4.18
CA ASP A 213 25.80 9.33 5.64
C ASP A 213 27.04 10.11 6.12
N ASP A 214 27.97 10.39 5.20
CA ASP A 214 29.19 11.18 5.38
C ASP A 214 29.02 12.65 4.89
N GLY A 215 27.79 13.04 4.54
CA GLY A 215 27.44 14.40 4.08
C GLY A 215 27.87 14.73 2.65
N GLN A 216 28.23 13.74 1.83
CA GLN A 216 28.60 13.94 0.42
C GLN A 216 27.37 13.92 -0.49
N PRO A 217 27.32 14.76 -1.53
CA PRO A 217 26.19 14.81 -2.45
C PRO A 217 26.08 13.52 -3.28
N LEU A 218 24.97 12.82 -3.14
CA LEU A 218 24.58 11.67 -3.94
C LEU A 218 24.09 12.10 -5.32
N THR A 219 24.62 11.44 -6.35
CA THR A 219 24.02 11.53 -7.68
C THR A 219 22.59 10.97 -7.65
N ARG A 220 21.73 11.40 -8.58
CA ARG A 220 20.36 10.89 -8.67
C ARG A 220 20.31 9.36 -8.82
N LYS A 221 21.24 8.78 -9.57
CA LYS A 221 21.37 7.33 -9.75
C LYS A 221 21.71 6.64 -8.42
N GLU A 222 22.63 7.22 -7.67
CA GLU A 222 23.05 6.67 -6.38
C GLU A 222 21.94 6.77 -5.33
N HIS A 223 21.22 7.90 -5.29
CA HIS A 223 20.03 8.05 -4.45
C HIS A 223 18.94 7.01 -4.78
N LEU A 224 18.67 6.76 -6.07
CA LEU A 224 17.71 5.72 -6.49
C LEU A 224 18.16 4.31 -6.09
N ARG A 225 19.45 4.01 -6.18
CA ARG A 225 20.00 2.73 -5.71
C ARG A 225 19.87 2.56 -4.21
N ARG A 226 20.16 3.60 -3.43
CA ARG A 226 19.96 3.59 -1.97
C ARG A 226 18.50 3.29 -1.63
N MET A 227 17.56 4.03 -2.21
CA MET A 227 16.13 3.76 -2.00
C MET A 227 15.70 2.35 -2.44
N ALA A 228 16.29 1.80 -3.51
CA ALA A 228 16.03 0.42 -3.93
C ALA A 228 16.61 -0.61 -2.93
N SER A 229 17.77 -0.33 -2.33
CA SER A 229 18.38 -1.13 -1.27
C SER A 229 17.54 -1.10 0.00
N ASP A 230 17.02 0.07 0.40
CA ASP A 230 16.16 0.21 1.57
C ASP A 230 14.89 -0.65 1.43
N ILE A 231 14.30 -0.68 0.22
CA ILE A 231 13.16 -1.56 -0.08
C ILE A 231 13.53 -3.05 0.08
N GLN A 232 14.75 -3.47 -0.25
CA GLN A 232 15.17 -4.85 -0.06
C GLN A 232 15.27 -5.20 1.42
N THR A 233 15.78 -4.28 2.24
CA THR A 233 15.81 -4.42 3.69
C THR A 233 14.40 -4.54 4.27
N GLU A 234 13.47 -3.66 3.85
CA GLU A 234 12.07 -3.72 4.29
C GLU A 234 11.37 -5.02 3.87
N LEU A 235 11.63 -5.53 2.65
CA LEU A 235 11.10 -6.81 2.21
C LEU A 235 11.63 -7.98 3.06
N ALA A 236 12.92 -7.97 3.40
CA ALA A 236 13.51 -8.99 4.27
C ALA A 236 12.91 -8.96 5.69
N MET A 237 12.62 -7.77 6.22
CA MET A 237 11.89 -7.63 7.49
C MET A 237 10.49 -8.22 7.41
N LEU A 238 9.75 -7.99 6.31
CA LEU A 238 8.42 -8.61 6.12
C LEU A 238 8.48 -10.15 6.07
N ASP A 239 9.53 -10.72 5.48
CA ASP A 239 9.72 -12.18 5.45
C ASP A 239 10.01 -12.74 6.86
N GLN A 240 10.73 -11.99 7.70
CA GLN A 240 10.89 -12.33 9.12
C GLN A 240 9.57 -12.24 9.88
N GLU A 241 8.78 -11.18 9.65
CA GLU A 241 7.45 -11.04 10.25
C GLU A 241 6.52 -12.20 9.87
N GLU A 242 6.55 -12.67 8.62
CA GLU A 242 5.76 -13.82 8.18
C GLU A 242 6.15 -15.12 8.89
N THR A 243 7.46 -15.30 9.15
CA THR A 243 7.95 -16.42 9.97
C THR A 243 7.41 -16.35 11.40
N MET A 244 7.40 -15.15 12.00
CA MET A 244 6.81 -14.93 13.33
C MET A 244 5.31 -15.22 13.35
N ILE A 245 4.56 -14.77 12.33
CA ILE A 245 3.13 -15.06 12.18
C ILE A 245 2.90 -16.58 12.12
N GLY A 246 3.74 -17.33 11.40
CA GLY A 246 3.68 -18.78 11.35
C GLY A 246 3.86 -19.44 12.73
N TYR A 247 4.80 -18.95 13.54
CA TYR A 247 4.96 -19.41 14.92
C TYR A 247 3.77 -19.05 15.80
N MET A 248 3.22 -17.84 15.67
CA MET A 248 2.03 -17.43 16.42
C MET A 248 0.81 -18.27 16.04
N ALA A 249 0.61 -18.58 14.76
CA ALA A 249 -0.45 -19.46 14.29
C ALA A 249 -0.31 -20.87 14.85
N LYS A 250 0.92 -21.40 14.94
CA LYS A 250 1.18 -22.69 15.58
C LYS A 250 0.82 -22.66 17.07
N LEU A 251 1.18 -21.59 17.80
CA LEU A 251 0.80 -21.45 19.20
C LEU A 251 -0.72 -21.37 19.38
N VAL A 252 -1.41 -20.60 18.54
CA VAL A 252 -2.87 -20.54 18.53
C VAL A 252 -3.50 -21.91 18.27
N ALA A 253 -2.93 -22.72 17.37
CA ALA A 253 -3.41 -24.08 17.13
C ALA A 253 -3.20 -24.99 18.36
N LEU A 254 -2.06 -24.87 19.05
CA LEU A 254 -1.80 -25.61 20.29
C LEU A 254 -2.71 -25.17 21.44
N ASP A 255 -2.93 -23.85 21.59
CA ASP A 255 -3.89 -23.29 22.56
C ASP A 255 -5.31 -23.83 22.29
N ALA A 256 -5.69 -23.96 21.01
CA ALA A 256 -6.97 -24.54 20.62
C ALA A 256 -7.10 -26.01 21.04
N MET A 257 -6.04 -26.81 20.83
CA MET A 257 -6.01 -28.22 21.22
C MET A 257 -6.10 -28.37 22.74
N ALA A 258 -5.31 -27.59 23.49
CA ALA A 258 -5.36 -27.61 24.95
C ALA A 258 -6.75 -27.23 25.48
N LEU A 259 -7.40 -26.22 24.88
CA LEU A 259 -8.75 -25.81 25.28
C LEU A 259 -9.81 -26.89 24.99
N THR A 260 -9.65 -27.66 23.91
CA THR A 260 -10.54 -28.80 23.63
C THR A 260 -10.32 -29.96 24.61
N GLU A 261 -9.08 -30.21 25.02
CA GLU A 261 -8.78 -31.22 26.05
C GLU A 261 -9.37 -30.82 27.41
N ASP A 262 -9.16 -29.57 27.85
CA ASP A 262 -9.75 -29.02 29.09
C ASP A 262 -11.30 -29.14 29.10
N GLY A 263 -11.95 -28.90 27.95
CA GLY A 263 -13.40 -29.02 27.81
C GLY A 263 -13.89 -30.47 27.86
N LEU A 264 -13.15 -31.42 27.27
CA LEU A 264 -13.46 -32.85 27.33
C LEU A 264 -13.29 -33.40 28.75
N ASP A 265 -12.25 -33.01 29.47
CA ASP A 265 -12.03 -33.42 30.85
C ASP A 265 -13.11 -32.86 31.79
N ALA A 266 -13.61 -31.65 31.55
CA ALA A 266 -14.73 -31.08 32.28
C ALA A 266 -16.05 -31.83 32.02
N GLU A 267 -16.33 -32.23 30.78
CA GLU A 267 -17.51 -33.03 30.43
C GLU A 267 -17.44 -34.44 31.04
N LEU A 268 -16.25 -35.05 31.09
CA LEU A 268 -16.03 -36.34 31.74
C LEU A 268 -16.16 -36.25 33.27
N ALA A 269 -15.77 -35.13 33.88
CA ALA A 269 -15.91 -34.89 35.32
C ALA A 269 -17.35 -34.54 35.76
N ASP A 270 -18.11 -33.86 34.90
CA ASP A 270 -19.53 -33.52 35.13
C ASP A 270 -20.49 -34.64 34.66
N SER A 271 -20.00 -35.58 33.85
CA SER A 271 -20.66 -36.87 33.70
C SER A 271 -20.64 -37.56 35.05
N ASP A 272 -21.76 -37.51 35.75
CA ASP A 272 -22.08 -38.37 36.88
C ASP A 272 -22.11 -39.80 36.31
N VAL A 273 -20.92 -40.37 36.13
CA VAL A 273 -20.74 -41.76 35.75
C VAL A 273 -21.25 -42.54 36.94
N ALA A 274 -22.56 -42.84 36.90
CA ALA A 274 -23.09 -44.04 37.50
C ALA A 274 -22.08 -45.14 37.16
N THR A 275 -21.35 -45.60 38.18
CA THR A 275 -20.35 -46.67 38.13
C THR A 275 -20.68 -47.57 36.95
N VAL A 276 -19.92 -47.44 35.84
CA VAL A 276 -20.19 -48.20 34.62
C VAL A 276 -20.24 -49.65 35.08
N ALA A 277 -21.45 -50.21 35.04
CA ALA A 277 -21.67 -51.59 35.38
C ALA A 277 -20.71 -52.37 34.47
N SER A 278 -19.75 -53.04 35.11
CA SER A 278 -18.90 -54.00 34.43
C SER A 278 -19.81 -54.91 33.58
N PRO A 279 -19.44 -55.28 32.35
CA PRO A 279 -20.19 -56.22 31.53
C PRO A 279 -20.51 -57.54 32.26
N VAL A 280 -19.76 -57.83 33.33
CA VAL A 280 -19.98 -58.95 34.27
C VAL A 280 -21.32 -58.86 35.00
N THR A 281 -21.84 -57.66 35.29
CA THR A 281 -23.15 -57.49 35.97
C THR A 281 -24.33 -57.81 35.05
N ASN A 282 -24.15 -57.70 33.73
CA ASN A 282 -25.18 -57.97 32.74
C ASN A 282 -25.21 -59.45 32.27
N LEU A 283 -24.26 -60.28 32.71
CA LEU A 283 -24.21 -61.71 32.37
C LEU A 283 -25.40 -62.51 32.94
N ASN A 284 -26.01 -62.04 34.04
CA ASN A 284 -27.19 -62.69 34.62
C ASN A 284 -28.43 -62.60 33.72
N PHE A 285 -28.52 -61.63 32.81
CA PHE A 285 -29.62 -61.56 31.83
C PHE A 285 -29.51 -62.62 30.72
N PHE A 286 -28.37 -63.29 30.59
CA PHE A 286 -28.08 -64.26 29.52
C PHE A 286 -27.83 -65.68 30.04
N LEU A 287 -27.89 -65.91 31.36
CA LEU A 287 -27.58 -67.19 31.97
C LEU A 287 -28.76 -67.87 32.69
N ASP A 288 -29.92 -67.22 32.78
CA ASP A 288 -31.14 -67.86 33.28
C ASP A 288 -32.08 -68.24 32.12
N ASN A 289 -32.28 -69.55 31.97
CA ASN A 289 -33.40 -70.19 31.31
C ASN A 289 -34.06 -71.12 32.33
#